data_AF-A0AAN0W452-F1
#
_entry.id   AF-A0AAN0W452-F1
#
_cell.length_a   1.000
_cell.length_b   1.000
_cell.length_c   1.000
_cell.angle_alpha   90.00
_cell.angle_beta   90.00
_cell.angle_gamma   90.00
#
_symmetry.space_group_name_H-M   'P 1'
#
loop_
_entity.id
_entity.type
_entity.pdbx_description
1 polymer ?
#
loop_
_entity_poly.entity_id
_entity_poly.type
_entity_poly.pdbx_seq_one_letter_code
_entity_poly.pdbx_strand_id
1 'polypeptide(L)'
;MKYFLSRTTISAFVITMILGLSPMNTVNAQENSSGMPHNESKEKNKEIIKTEQFDKWKKSLTPSEEDALEGFKYSKINELIKKVDGNIDFIKGDLYVNVGNTYKLLGVDGIREVIRNLDTALMKSKKIEKDIHVYRYLTEADVDFRIGDLSTSFHQSTINRDKYKLISQNFKYGFYNDYLDAYLTEEEGLSKSEILLDLKLPKGTHVGFLNNKDHILLSRNQGILVTNSSIIVINGKEKIKVEAELIDKNLIKNKIQTKEDRLNDYFRKIIEKDTSIHRENEIPTETKLIELVTNSLNASFTVNRAETLLHTLTQNIPSDLLLKTLEQMNHRAAITITDSSWENLESELGQSFSDLNENALAFYDHKTKELIVNLSIHDHEINPFKLIRDDHSAFDTDVQTLIHEFGHAVDDLILNDLSQTSEFMDLYQEEKGNIKIEQYMTSDQEEFFASAFSYIFSPNTQYQMRIKQEAPKTVAFIQKALEEKGLYKKN
;
A
#
# COMPACT_ATOMS: atom_id res chain seq x y z
N MET A 1 9.65 54.53 -15.62
CA MET A 1 8.70 54.26 -14.51
C MET A 1 8.38 52.78 -14.53
N LYS A 2 8.92 52.03 -13.55
CA LYS A 2 8.84 50.57 -13.49
C LYS A 2 7.69 50.12 -12.58
N TYR A 3 7.01 49.08 -13.04
CA TYR A 3 5.89 48.37 -12.43
C TYR A 3 6.21 47.80 -11.04
N PHE A 4 5.23 47.88 -10.13
CA PHE A 4 5.14 47.05 -8.93
C PHE A 4 4.06 45.98 -9.15
N LEU A 5 4.47 44.72 -9.22
CA LEU A 5 3.61 43.54 -9.10
C LEU A 5 3.98 42.88 -7.77
N SER A 6 3.12 43.01 -6.76
CA SER A 6 3.27 42.26 -5.51
C SER A 6 2.77 40.83 -5.75
N ARG A 7 3.71 39.89 -5.92
CA ARG A 7 3.43 38.45 -5.75
C ARG A 7 3.39 38.15 -4.27
N THR A 8 2.19 37.88 -3.75
CA THR A 8 2.02 37.31 -2.41
C THR A 8 2.35 35.81 -2.48
N THR A 9 3.58 35.44 -2.16
CA THR A 9 3.98 34.06 -1.91
C THR A 9 3.43 33.64 -0.54
N ILE A 10 2.41 32.78 -0.52
CA ILE A 10 2.01 32.06 0.69
C ILE A 10 3.10 31.02 0.94
N SER A 11 3.88 31.21 2.00
CA SER A 11 4.96 30.30 2.37
C SER A 11 4.39 29.00 2.94
N ALA A 12 4.85 27.87 2.41
CA ALA A 12 4.54 26.50 2.83
C ALA A 12 5.09 26.12 4.24
N PHE A 13 5.24 27.09 5.14
CA PHE A 13 5.99 26.94 6.40
C PHE A 13 5.12 26.87 7.66
N VAL A 14 3.80 26.80 7.54
CA VAL A 14 2.89 26.83 8.72
C VAL A 14 2.39 25.45 9.16
N ILE A 15 2.67 24.37 8.41
CA ILE A 15 2.15 23.03 8.73
C ILE A 15 2.86 22.38 9.94
N THR A 16 4.02 22.87 10.37
CA THR A 16 4.90 22.11 11.28
C THR A 16 4.69 22.36 12.79
N MET A 17 3.90 23.34 13.22
CA MET A 17 3.90 23.79 14.63
C MET A 17 2.79 23.22 15.54
N ILE A 18 1.77 22.53 15.02
CA ILE A 18 0.65 22.06 15.87
C ILE A 18 0.83 20.62 16.38
N LEU A 19 1.78 19.83 15.86
CA LEU A 19 1.79 18.37 16.03
C LEU A 19 2.96 17.74 16.80
N GLY A 20 3.62 18.46 17.71
CA GLY A 20 4.67 17.83 18.56
C GLY A 20 5.73 17.08 17.75
N LEU A 21 6.02 17.57 16.54
CA LEU A 21 7.08 17.07 15.69
C LEU A 21 8.40 17.39 16.37
N SER A 22 9.16 16.35 16.73
CA SER A 22 10.54 16.53 17.17
C SER A 22 11.33 17.27 16.08
N PRO A 23 12.27 18.16 16.44
CA PRO A 23 13.01 18.96 15.48
C PRO A 23 13.70 18.07 14.43
N MET A 24 13.66 18.55 13.20
CA MET A 24 14.34 17.99 12.04
C MET A 24 15.81 17.75 12.37
N ASN A 25 16.20 16.48 12.53
CA ASN A 25 17.59 16.11 12.40
C ASN A 25 17.93 16.17 10.91
N THR A 26 18.69 17.20 10.53
CA THR A 26 19.46 17.20 9.29
C THR A 26 20.32 15.95 9.28
N VAL A 27 19.98 14.99 8.42
CA VAL A 27 20.82 13.82 8.16
C VAL A 27 22.02 14.31 7.36
N ASN A 28 23.10 14.62 8.07
CA ASN A 28 24.41 14.74 7.46
C ASN A 28 24.82 13.35 6.97
N ALA A 29 25.11 13.24 5.67
CA ALA A 29 25.85 12.11 5.12
C ALA A 29 27.23 12.11 5.77
N GLN A 30 27.42 11.25 6.76
CA GLN A 30 28.72 11.06 7.41
C GLN A 30 29.32 9.77 6.86
N GLU A 31 30.34 9.91 6.02
CA GLU A 31 31.29 8.83 5.72
C GLU A 31 31.99 8.42 7.02
N ASN A 32 31.55 7.32 7.63
CA ASN A 32 32.34 6.66 8.66
C ASN A 32 33.08 5.48 8.02
N SER A 33 34.35 5.73 7.71
CA SER A 33 35.36 4.69 7.57
C SER A 33 35.97 4.37 8.93
N SER A 34 36.30 3.09 9.12
CA SER A 34 37.06 2.45 10.21
C SER A 34 36.30 2.01 11.48
N GLY A 35 36.29 0.70 11.70
CA GLY A 35 35.89 0.04 12.94
C GLY A 35 35.83 -1.49 12.83
N MET A 36 36.98 -2.16 13.05
CA MET A 36 37.22 -3.63 13.22
C MET A 36 36.66 -4.63 12.17
N PRO A 37 37.38 -5.72 11.86
CA PRO A 37 37.01 -6.63 10.78
C PRO A 37 35.74 -7.42 11.14
N HIS A 38 34.63 -7.06 10.51
CA HIS A 38 33.32 -7.70 10.60
C HIS A 38 33.30 -9.19 10.16
N ASN A 39 34.41 -9.70 9.62
CA ASN A 39 34.55 -11.01 8.99
C ASN A 39 34.66 -12.20 9.96
N GLU A 40 35.31 -12.07 11.12
CA GLU A 40 35.55 -13.23 12.00
C GLU A 40 34.28 -13.79 12.67
N SER A 41 33.25 -12.95 12.88
CA SER A 41 31.98 -13.41 13.47
C SER A 41 31.05 -14.08 12.45
N LYS A 42 31.19 -13.73 11.15
CA LYS A 42 30.40 -14.29 10.05
C LYS A 42 30.78 -15.75 9.77
N GLU A 43 32.07 -16.10 9.79
CA GLU A 43 32.53 -17.49 9.55
C GLU A 43 32.21 -18.44 10.71
N LYS A 44 32.32 -18.00 11.97
CA LYS A 44 32.06 -18.86 13.14
C LYS A 44 30.59 -19.30 13.29
N ASN A 45 29.65 -18.50 12.78
CA ASN A 45 28.22 -18.83 12.77
C ASN A 45 27.88 -19.84 11.66
N LYS A 46 28.57 -19.75 10.52
CA LYS A 46 28.40 -20.70 9.43
C LYS A 46 28.78 -22.12 9.85
N GLU A 47 29.90 -22.29 10.53
CA GLU A 47 30.41 -23.63 10.88
C GLU A 47 29.55 -24.38 11.91
N ILE A 48 28.97 -23.68 12.89
CA ILE A 48 28.21 -24.33 13.99
C ILE A 48 26.81 -24.80 13.53
N ILE A 49 26.21 -24.09 12.57
CA ILE A 49 24.84 -24.36 12.14
C ILE A 49 24.79 -25.30 10.91
N LYS A 50 25.83 -25.31 10.05
CA LYS A 50 25.75 -25.89 8.69
C LYS A 50 25.67 -27.41 8.52
N THR A 51 26.14 -28.26 9.42
CA THR A 51 26.26 -29.70 9.10
C THR A 51 25.61 -30.60 10.12
N GLU A 52 26.11 -30.66 11.35
CA GLU A 52 25.60 -31.64 12.31
C GLU A 52 24.15 -31.34 12.77
N GLN A 53 23.81 -30.06 12.91
CA GLN A 53 22.47 -29.65 13.34
C GLN A 53 21.45 -29.78 12.20
N PHE A 54 21.86 -29.42 10.97
CA PHE A 54 21.06 -29.61 9.78
C PHE A 54 20.75 -31.09 9.53
N ASP A 55 21.77 -31.96 9.57
CA ASP A 55 21.59 -33.40 9.36
C ASP A 55 20.68 -34.03 10.42
N LYS A 56 20.80 -33.58 11.68
CA LYS A 56 19.91 -34.02 12.77
C LYS A 56 18.47 -33.59 12.54
N TRP A 57 18.26 -32.34 12.13
CA TRP A 57 16.92 -31.85 11.79
C TRP A 57 16.34 -32.61 10.60
N LYS A 58 17.08 -32.76 9.49
CA LYS A 58 16.62 -33.48 8.30
C LYS A 58 16.26 -34.94 8.63
N LYS A 59 17.03 -35.62 9.49
CA LYS A 59 16.72 -36.98 9.98
C LYS A 59 15.49 -37.06 10.90
N SER A 60 15.04 -35.93 11.47
CA SER A 60 13.85 -35.87 12.32
C SER A 60 12.55 -35.67 11.51
N LEU A 61 12.67 -35.40 10.21
CA LEU A 61 11.54 -35.17 9.33
C LEU A 61 10.89 -36.50 8.94
N THR A 62 9.58 -36.47 8.81
CA THR A 62 8.80 -37.53 8.15
C THR A 62 9.01 -37.47 6.64
N PRO A 63 8.72 -38.55 5.89
CA PRO A 63 8.83 -38.54 4.43
C PRO A 63 8.04 -37.39 3.78
N SER A 64 6.82 -37.11 4.25
CA SER A 64 5.97 -36.03 3.73
C SER A 64 6.54 -34.63 3.99
N GLU A 65 7.26 -34.44 5.10
CA GLU A 65 7.94 -33.18 5.42
C GLU A 65 9.22 -32.98 4.61
N GLU A 66 9.98 -34.06 4.39
CA GLU A 66 11.16 -34.04 3.51
C GLU A 66 10.76 -33.76 2.06
N ASP A 67 9.72 -34.43 1.57
CA ASP A 67 9.13 -34.21 0.26
C ASP A 67 8.64 -32.77 0.08
N ALA A 68 8.02 -32.18 1.12
CA ALA A 68 7.58 -30.80 1.09
C ALA A 68 8.75 -29.80 1.00
N LEU A 69 9.84 -30.06 1.73
CA LEU A 69 11.09 -29.28 1.67
C LEU A 69 11.78 -29.35 0.31
N GLU A 70 11.85 -30.52 -0.31
CA GLU A 70 12.38 -30.65 -1.67
C GLU A 70 11.43 -30.00 -2.70
N GLY A 71 10.12 -30.15 -2.53
CA GLY A 71 9.12 -29.52 -3.40
C GLY A 71 9.14 -28.01 -3.36
N PHE A 72 9.42 -27.40 -2.20
CA PHE A 72 9.61 -25.96 -2.08
C PHE A 72 10.73 -25.44 -2.99
N LYS A 73 11.89 -26.10 -3.04
CA LYS A 73 13.07 -25.64 -3.79
C LYS A 73 12.84 -25.49 -5.29
N TYR A 74 11.87 -26.23 -5.83
CA TYR A 74 11.63 -26.32 -7.28
C TYR A 74 10.22 -25.93 -7.68
N SER A 75 9.49 -25.21 -6.82
CA SER A 75 8.10 -24.82 -7.08
C SER A 75 7.86 -23.32 -6.86
N LYS A 76 6.69 -22.86 -7.31
CA LYS A 76 6.22 -21.48 -7.16
C LYS A 76 5.33 -21.32 -5.92
N ILE A 77 5.59 -22.09 -4.85
CA ILE A 77 4.76 -22.06 -3.63
C ILE A 77 4.70 -20.64 -3.03
N ASN A 78 5.84 -19.93 -2.94
CA ASN A 78 5.83 -18.54 -2.44
C ASN A 78 5.00 -17.60 -3.33
N GLU A 79 5.00 -17.77 -4.65
CA GLU A 79 4.15 -16.96 -5.54
C GLU A 79 2.66 -17.19 -5.25
N LEU A 80 2.25 -18.43 -4.99
CA LEU A 80 0.86 -18.73 -4.62
C LEU A 80 0.50 -18.16 -3.25
N ILE A 81 1.38 -18.31 -2.25
CA ILE A 81 1.14 -17.79 -0.90
C ILE A 81 1.00 -16.26 -0.93
N LYS A 82 1.82 -15.57 -1.72
CA LYS A 82 1.73 -14.12 -1.92
C LYS A 82 0.40 -13.70 -2.56
N LYS A 83 -0.07 -14.42 -3.59
CA LYS A 83 -1.35 -14.12 -4.23
C LYS A 83 -2.53 -14.15 -3.26
N VAL A 84 -2.42 -14.93 -2.19
CA VAL A 84 -3.49 -15.10 -1.18
C VAL A 84 -3.16 -14.44 0.16
N ASP A 85 -2.19 -13.52 0.19
CA ASP A 85 -1.76 -12.80 1.40
C ASP A 85 -1.45 -13.70 2.62
N GLY A 86 -0.95 -14.92 2.36
CA GLY A 86 -0.63 -15.89 3.41
C GLY A 86 -1.78 -16.81 3.80
N ASN A 87 -3.01 -16.54 3.34
CA ASN A 87 -4.17 -17.35 3.66
C ASN A 87 -4.36 -18.51 2.67
N ILE A 88 -3.75 -19.65 3.01
CA ILE A 88 -3.68 -20.82 2.12
C ILE A 88 -5.04 -21.44 1.79
N ASP A 89 -6.08 -21.13 2.56
CA ASP A 89 -7.44 -21.60 2.31
C ASP A 89 -8.07 -20.89 1.09
N PHE A 90 -7.45 -19.81 0.59
CA PHE A 90 -7.87 -19.12 -0.63
C PHE A 90 -7.05 -19.48 -1.86
N ILE A 91 -6.09 -20.41 -1.76
CA ILE A 91 -5.37 -20.88 -2.94
C ILE A 91 -6.37 -21.51 -3.91
N LYS A 92 -6.44 -20.91 -5.11
CA LYS A 92 -7.18 -21.41 -6.26
C LYS A 92 -6.17 -21.86 -7.32
N GLY A 93 -6.40 -23.03 -7.90
CA GLY A 93 -5.60 -23.55 -9.01
C GLY A 93 -4.55 -24.59 -8.61
N ASP A 94 -4.09 -25.29 -9.64
CA ASP A 94 -3.16 -26.40 -9.51
C ASP A 94 -1.72 -25.92 -9.70
N LEU A 95 -0.78 -26.63 -9.07
CA LEU A 95 0.64 -26.32 -9.16
C LEU A 95 1.44 -27.58 -9.47
N TYR A 96 2.31 -27.48 -10.46
CA TYR A 96 3.36 -28.47 -10.65
C TYR A 96 4.42 -28.29 -9.57
N VAL A 97 4.62 -29.33 -8.77
CA VAL A 97 5.71 -29.39 -7.80
C VAL A 97 6.57 -30.63 -8.06
N ASN A 98 7.83 -30.55 -7.65
CA ASN A 98 8.67 -31.73 -7.60
C ASN A 98 8.49 -32.43 -6.25
N VAL A 99 8.02 -33.67 -6.27
CA VAL A 99 8.03 -34.54 -5.09
C VAL A 99 9.08 -35.61 -5.36
N GLY A 100 10.21 -35.53 -4.65
CA GLY A 100 11.40 -36.33 -4.96
C GLY A 100 11.88 -36.10 -6.41
N ASN A 101 11.95 -37.17 -7.21
CA ASN A 101 12.37 -37.14 -8.62
C ASN A 101 11.20 -37.05 -9.62
N THR A 102 9.97 -36.80 -9.14
CA THR A 102 8.78 -36.78 -10.00
C THR A 102 8.13 -35.40 -10.03
N TYR A 103 7.85 -34.90 -11.23
CA TYR A 103 6.99 -33.75 -11.45
C TYR A 103 5.54 -34.18 -11.29
N LYS A 104 4.85 -33.65 -10.27
CA LYS A 104 3.45 -33.96 -9.99
C LYS A 104 2.61 -32.68 -10.06
N LEU A 105 1.49 -32.75 -10.77
CA LEU A 105 0.44 -31.75 -10.67
C LEU A 105 -0.28 -31.96 -9.33
N LEU A 106 -0.19 -30.99 -8.44
CA LEU A 106 -0.97 -30.97 -7.21
C LEU A 106 -2.19 -30.08 -7.41
N GLY A 107 -3.35 -30.64 -7.08
CA GLY A 107 -4.53 -29.85 -6.84
C GLY A 107 -4.42 -29.05 -5.54
N VAL A 108 -5.38 -28.15 -5.34
CA VAL A 108 -5.46 -27.22 -4.20
C VAL A 108 -5.18 -27.87 -2.84
N ASP A 109 -5.80 -29.01 -2.54
CA ASP A 109 -5.61 -29.68 -1.24
C ASP A 109 -4.20 -30.22 -1.05
N GLY A 110 -3.58 -30.73 -2.12
CA GLY A 110 -2.19 -31.17 -2.10
C GLY A 110 -1.22 -30.02 -1.87
N ILE A 111 -1.48 -28.85 -2.46
CA ILE A 111 -0.68 -27.64 -2.24
C ILE A 111 -0.77 -27.22 -0.76
N ARG A 112 -1.98 -27.17 -0.20
CA ARG A 112 -2.21 -26.84 1.21
C ARG A 112 -1.51 -27.83 2.15
N GLU A 113 -1.54 -29.11 1.82
CA GLU A 113 -0.84 -30.16 2.58
C GLU A 113 0.68 -29.94 2.55
N VAL A 114 1.26 -29.64 1.38
CA VAL A 114 2.70 -29.30 1.28
C VAL A 114 3.05 -28.10 2.16
N ILE A 115 2.23 -27.04 2.14
CA ILE A 115 2.47 -25.86 2.98
C ILE A 115 2.38 -26.20 4.47
N ARG A 116 1.39 -27.00 4.90
CA ARG A 116 1.27 -27.44 6.32
C ARG A 116 2.45 -28.32 6.75
N ASN A 117 2.95 -29.17 5.86
CA ASN A 117 4.13 -30.00 6.11
C ASN A 117 5.40 -29.15 6.22
N LEU A 118 5.56 -28.11 5.38
CA LEU A 118 6.66 -27.14 5.51
C LEU A 118 6.60 -26.37 6.84
N ASP A 119 5.41 -25.87 7.22
CA ASP A 119 5.20 -25.20 8.50
C ASP A 119 5.65 -26.11 9.66
N THR A 120 5.25 -27.39 9.63
CA THR A 120 5.62 -28.38 10.65
C THR A 120 7.11 -28.71 10.64
N ALA A 121 7.70 -28.89 9.46
CA ALA A 121 9.12 -29.18 9.30
C ALA A 121 9.99 -28.06 9.88
N LEU A 122 9.67 -26.80 9.60
CA LEU A 122 10.39 -25.64 10.12
C LEU A 122 10.28 -25.52 11.64
N MET A 123 9.13 -25.85 12.23
CA MET A 123 8.98 -25.86 13.69
C MET A 123 9.81 -26.93 14.40
N LYS A 124 10.20 -28.00 13.69
CA LYS A 124 11.15 -29.03 14.19
C LYS A 124 12.61 -28.59 14.10
N SER A 125 12.89 -27.50 13.37
CA SER A 125 14.26 -26.99 13.23
C SER A 125 14.81 -26.50 14.56
N LYS A 126 16.14 -26.48 14.68
CA LYS A 126 16.78 -25.95 15.88
C LYS A 126 16.62 -24.43 15.90
N LYS A 127 16.31 -23.91 17.09
CA LYS A 127 16.30 -22.47 17.35
C LYS A 127 17.71 -21.90 17.37
N ILE A 128 17.91 -20.74 16.75
CA ILE A 128 19.19 -20.04 16.81
C ILE A 128 19.52 -19.61 18.24
N GLU A 129 20.77 -19.77 18.65
CA GLU A 129 21.20 -19.58 20.05
C GLU A 129 21.56 -18.12 20.37
N LYS A 130 21.70 -17.29 19.34
CA LYS A 130 22.00 -15.86 19.41
C LYS A 130 21.35 -15.15 18.24
N ASP A 131 21.29 -13.83 18.34
CA ASP A 131 20.86 -12.98 17.23
C ASP A 131 21.83 -13.14 16.05
N ILE A 132 21.28 -13.27 14.85
CA ILE A 132 22.05 -13.35 13.60
C ILE A 132 21.44 -12.42 12.55
N HIS A 133 22.26 -12.01 11.59
CA HIS A 133 21.82 -11.25 10.43
C HIS A 133 21.75 -12.17 9.21
N VAL A 134 20.71 -12.00 8.42
CA VAL A 134 20.47 -12.75 7.18
C VAL A 134 20.06 -11.78 6.08
N TYR A 135 20.33 -12.15 4.84
CA TYR A 135 20.32 -11.21 3.73
C TYR A 135 19.40 -11.71 2.61
N ARG A 136 18.57 -10.82 2.07
CA ARG A 136 17.75 -11.10 0.89
C ARG A 136 17.71 -9.89 -0.03
N TYR A 137 17.89 -10.12 -1.33
CA TYR A 137 17.61 -9.09 -2.32
C TYR A 137 16.11 -9.04 -2.62
N LEU A 138 15.49 -7.87 -2.49
CA LEU A 138 14.05 -7.68 -2.68
C LEU A 138 13.75 -7.19 -4.09
N THR A 139 12.94 -7.93 -4.82
CA THR A 139 12.43 -7.50 -6.12
C THR A 139 11.41 -6.38 -5.99
N GLU A 140 11.11 -5.68 -7.08
CA GLU A 140 10.00 -4.71 -7.12
C GLU A 140 8.68 -5.35 -6.67
N ALA A 141 8.43 -6.60 -7.08
CA ALA A 141 7.25 -7.35 -6.66
C ALA A 141 7.27 -7.78 -5.18
N ASP A 142 8.42 -7.78 -4.49
CA ASP A 142 8.47 -8.06 -3.05
C ASP A 142 8.06 -6.84 -2.23
N VAL A 143 8.47 -5.64 -2.64
CA VAL A 143 8.23 -4.39 -1.89
C VAL A 143 7.04 -3.59 -2.39
N ASP A 144 6.63 -3.80 -3.64
CA ASP A 144 5.55 -3.15 -4.38
C ASP A 144 5.30 -1.67 -4.02
N PHE A 145 6.34 -0.84 -4.08
CA PHE A 145 6.19 0.60 -3.77
C PHE A 145 5.40 1.36 -4.84
N ARG A 146 5.26 0.81 -6.05
CA ARG A 146 4.61 1.46 -7.21
C ARG A 146 5.15 2.85 -7.54
N ILE A 147 6.46 3.07 -7.39
CA ILE A 147 7.11 4.37 -7.65
C ILE A 147 7.95 4.37 -8.94
N GLY A 148 7.81 3.35 -9.78
CA GLY A 148 8.65 3.07 -10.96
C GLY A 148 10.13 2.82 -10.63
N ASP A 149 10.99 2.72 -11.66
CA ASP A 149 12.42 2.36 -11.55
C ASP A 149 13.17 3.13 -10.45
N LEU A 150 13.83 2.46 -9.50
CA LEU A 150 14.52 3.18 -8.41
C LEU A 150 15.82 3.82 -8.90
N SER A 151 16.35 3.40 -10.05
CA SER A 151 17.53 4.02 -10.67
C SER A 151 17.20 5.28 -11.48
N THR A 152 18.24 6.09 -11.71
CA THR A 152 18.11 7.27 -12.58
C THR A 152 18.11 6.85 -14.06
N SER A 153 17.24 7.45 -14.87
CA SER A 153 17.08 7.13 -16.30
C SER A 153 18.37 7.30 -17.13
N PHE A 154 19.33 8.07 -16.64
CA PHE A 154 20.62 8.32 -17.29
C PHE A 154 21.74 7.39 -16.79
N HIS A 155 21.60 6.80 -15.60
CA HIS A 155 22.60 5.91 -14.99
C HIS A 155 21.92 4.79 -14.18
N GLN A 156 21.82 3.60 -14.77
CA GLN A 156 21.33 2.38 -14.10
C GLN A 156 22.18 1.91 -12.92
N SER A 157 23.26 2.63 -12.59
CA SER A 157 24.14 2.35 -11.45
C SER A 157 23.88 3.28 -10.25
N THR A 158 23.00 4.28 -10.37
CA THR A 158 22.71 5.25 -9.30
C THR A 158 21.23 5.27 -8.95
N ILE A 159 20.94 5.34 -7.65
CA ILE A 159 19.58 5.39 -7.09
C ILE A 159 19.04 6.82 -7.15
N ASN A 160 17.80 6.98 -7.59
CA ASN A 160 17.09 8.24 -7.53
C ASN A 160 16.88 8.66 -6.05
N ARG A 161 17.39 9.84 -5.68
CA ARG A 161 17.39 10.32 -4.29
C ARG A 161 16.00 10.66 -3.77
N ASP A 162 15.09 11.13 -4.61
CA ASP A 162 13.71 11.43 -4.20
C ASP A 162 12.93 10.15 -3.94
N LYS A 163 13.11 9.12 -4.79
CA LYS A 163 12.53 7.78 -4.57
C LYS A 163 13.09 7.13 -3.31
N TYR A 164 14.40 7.22 -3.10
CA TYR A 164 15.02 6.75 -1.85
C TYR A 164 14.47 7.50 -0.63
N LYS A 165 14.32 8.83 -0.70
CA LYS A 165 13.73 9.62 0.39
C LYS A 165 12.31 9.14 0.71
N LEU A 166 11.50 8.88 -0.32
CA LEU A 166 10.16 8.37 -0.17
C LEU A 166 10.13 6.97 0.50
N ILE A 167 10.98 6.05 0.04
CA ILE A 167 11.13 4.72 0.67
C ILE A 167 11.60 4.87 2.13
N SER A 168 12.69 5.59 2.36
CA SER A 168 13.29 5.75 3.70
C SER A 168 12.36 6.43 4.69
N GLN A 169 11.42 7.26 4.24
CA GLN A 169 10.43 7.90 5.11
C GLN A 169 9.23 6.99 5.40
N ASN A 170 8.81 6.17 4.44
CA ASN A 170 7.52 5.46 4.52
C ASN A 170 7.65 3.95 4.75
N PHE A 171 8.76 3.32 4.39
CA PHE A 171 9.00 1.91 4.64
C PHE A 171 9.57 1.70 6.05
N LYS A 172 8.69 1.29 6.97
CA LYS A 172 8.92 1.21 8.42
C LYS A 172 8.53 -0.13 9.00
N TYR A 173 7.50 -0.78 8.46
CA TYR A 173 7.04 -2.08 8.91
C TYR A 173 6.14 -2.73 7.88
N GLY A 174 5.97 -4.04 7.99
CA GLY A 174 5.00 -4.81 7.21
C GLY A 174 5.14 -6.30 7.48
N PHE A 175 4.67 -7.12 6.55
CA PHE A 175 4.54 -8.55 6.75
C PHE A 175 5.29 -9.36 5.68
N TYR A 176 5.90 -10.46 6.12
CA TYR A 176 6.28 -11.56 5.26
C TYR A 176 5.25 -12.68 5.42
N ASN A 177 4.33 -12.78 4.46
CA ASN A 177 3.29 -13.81 4.47
C ASN A 177 3.72 -15.13 3.84
N ASP A 178 4.81 -15.12 3.07
CA ASP A 178 5.42 -16.29 2.46
C ASP A 178 6.64 -16.76 3.26
N TYR A 179 7.28 -17.85 2.82
CA TYR A 179 8.51 -18.30 3.47
C TYR A 179 9.69 -17.42 3.04
N LEU A 180 10.46 -16.91 4.02
CA LEU A 180 11.65 -16.12 3.71
C LEU A 180 12.82 -17.04 3.33
N ASP A 181 13.13 -17.09 2.03
CA ASP A 181 14.37 -17.67 1.50
C ASP A 181 15.47 -16.60 1.53
N ALA A 182 16.40 -16.73 2.46
CA ALA A 182 17.46 -15.76 2.73
C ALA A 182 18.83 -16.44 2.83
N TYR A 183 19.87 -15.63 2.77
CA TYR A 183 21.26 -16.06 2.81
C TYR A 183 21.89 -15.70 4.16
N LEU A 184 22.71 -16.60 4.72
CA LEU A 184 23.49 -16.34 5.94
C LEU A 184 24.64 -15.34 5.71
N THR A 185 24.97 -15.05 4.45
CA THR A 185 25.92 -14.02 4.07
C THR A 185 25.40 -13.12 2.98
N GLU A 186 25.94 -11.91 2.96
CA GLU A 186 25.93 -11.01 1.82
C GLU A 186 26.72 -11.65 0.68
N GLU A 187 26.14 -12.67 0.04
CA GLU A 187 26.60 -13.12 -1.27
C GLU A 187 25.78 -12.37 -2.31
N GLU A 188 26.44 -11.87 -3.35
CA GLU A 188 25.72 -11.42 -4.53
C GLU A 188 24.94 -12.61 -5.06
N GLY A 189 23.63 -12.62 -4.81
CA GLY A 189 22.74 -13.33 -5.70
C GLY A 189 22.99 -12.78 -7.11
N LEU A 190 22.71 -13.60 -8.12
CA LEU A 190 22.61 -13.16 -9.53
C LEU A 190 21.49 -12.11 -9.75
N SER A 191 20.99 -11.50 -8.67
CA SER A 191 19.82 -10.65 -8.60
C SER A 191 20.14 -9.21 -9.03
N LYS A 192 19.38 -8.74 -10.03
CA LYS A 192 19.38 -7.35 -10.48
C LYS A 192 18.71 -6.37 -9.51
N SER A 193 18.22 -6.85 -8.36
CA SER A 193 17.48 -6.04 -7.39
C SER A 193 18.30 -4.88 -6.84
N GLU A 194 17.64 -3.74 -6.68
CA GLU A 194 18.18 -2.49 -6.15
C GLU A 194 18.07 -2.41 -4.62
N ILE A 195 17.39 -3.37 -3.96
CA ILE A 195 17.14 -3.36 -2.51
C ILE A 195 17.76 -4.60 -1.86
N LEU A 196 18.64 -4.37 -0.89
CA LEU A 196 19.21 -5.40 -0.01
C LEU A 196 18.56 -5.31 1.37
N LEU A 197 17.79 -6.33 1.73
CA LEU A 197 17.31 -6.52 3.10
C LEU A 197 18.40 -7.16 3.94
N ASP A 198 18.77 -6.48 5.03
CA ASP A 198 19.56 -6.99 6.14
C ASP A 198 18.62 -7.21 7.33
N LEU A 199 18.25 -8.47 7.55
CA LEU A 199 17.26 -8.86 8.54
C LEU A 199 17.94 -9.49 9.75
N LYS A 200 17.77 -8.85 10.91
CA LYS A 200 18.15 -9.40 12.20
C LYS A 200 17.10 -10.40 12.68
N LEU A 201 17.53 -11.63 12.89
CA LEU A 201 16.74 -12.70 13.49
C LEU A 201 17.02 -12.78 14.98
N PRO A 202 16.01 -12.67 15.85
CA PRO A 202 16.23 -12.75 17.29
C PRO A 202 16.57 -14.18 17.70
N LYS A 203 17.39 -14.32 18.74
CA LYS A 203 17.62 -15.58 19.44
C LYS A 203 16.28 -16.31 19.69
N GLY A 204 16.25 -17.61 19.42
CA GLY A 204 15.05 -18.41 19.58
C GLY A 204 14.24 -18.61 18.30
N THR A 205 14.62 -17.97 17.19
CA THR A 205 13.98 -18.14 15.87
C THR A 205 14.27 -19.53 15.30
N HIS A 206 13.25 -20.21 14.79
CA HIS A 206 13.39 -21.45 14.02
C HIS A 206 13.93 -21.16 12.62
N VAL A 207 14.95 -21.91 12.18
CA VAL A 207 15.61 -21.71 10.90
C VAL A 207 15.84 -23.07 10.23
N GLY A 208 15.21 -23.28 9.07
CA GLY A 208 15.48 -24.42 8.21
C GLY A 208 16.65 -24.13 7.27
N PHE A 209 17.45 -25.14 6.95
CA PHE A 209 18.49 -25.02 5.91
C PHE A 209 17.98 -25.63 4.60
N LEU A 210 18.10 -24.90 3.50
CA LEU A 210 17.66 -25.38 2.19
C LEU A 210 18.77 -26.15 1.47
N ASN A 211 20.01 -25.67 1.57
CA ASN A 211 21.16 -26.26 0.90
C ASN A 211 22.48 -25.86 1.58
N ASN A 212 23.58 -26.41 1.08
CA ASN A 212 24.93 -26.17 1.63
C ASN A 212 25.52 -24.80 1.27
N LYS A 213 24.82 -23.98 0.48
CA LYS A 213 25.27 -22.66 -0.01
C LYS A 213 24.71 -21.50 0.82
N ASP A 214 24.69 -21.65 2.15
CA ASP A 214 24.25 -20.58 3.07
C ASP A 214 22.76 -20.17 2.94
N HIS A 215 21.94 -20.91 2.19
CA HIS A 215 20.50 -20.65 2.11
C HIS A 215 19.76 -21.22 3.31
N ILE A 216 18.93 -20.37 3.89
CA ILE A 216 18.01 -20.71 4.96
C ILE A 216 16.58 -20.37 4.57
N LEU A 217 15.65 -21.06 5.22
CA LEU A 217 14.23 -20.84 5.11
C LEU A 217 13.67 -20.46 6.48
N LEU A 218 12.95 -19.35 6.56
CA LEU A 218 12.18 -18.98 7.74
C LEU A 218 10.70 -19.25 7.54
N SER A 219 10.02 -19.51 8.66
CA SER A 219 8.57 -19.65 8.70
C SER A 219 7.87 -18.41 8.15
N ARG A 220 6.74 -18.65 7.51
CA ARG A 220 5.85 -17.60 6.98
C ARG A 220 5.09 -16.86 8.08
N ASN A 221 4.30 -15.86 7.67
CA ASN A 221 3.44 -15.06 8.53
C ASN A 221 4.18 -14.33 9.66
N GLN A 222 5.29 -13.68 9.32
CA GLN A 222 6.09 -12.91 10.27
C GLN A 222 5.91 -11.40 10.04
N GLY A 223 6.15 -10.61 11.09
CA GLY A 223 6.26 -9.16 10.99
C GLY A 223 7.71 -8.74 10.79
N ILE A 224 7.91 -7.62 10.11
CA ILE A 224 9.22 -6.95 10.06
C ILE A 224 9.10 -5.51 10.55
N LEU A 225 10.14 -5.06 11.26
CA LEU A 225 10.30 -3.68 11.67
C LEU A 225 11.58 -3.11 11.06
N VAL A 226 11.46 -2.15 10.16
CA VAL A 226 12.60 -1.47 9.55
C VAL A 226 13.17 -0.47 10.56
N THR A 227 14.43 -0.66 10.93
CA THR A 227 15.16 0.19 11.89
C THR A 227 15.94 1.28 11.18
N ASN A 228 16.41 1.01 9.96
CA ASN A 228 17.20 1.96 9.20
C ASN A 228 17.15 1.65 7.69
N SER A 229 17.48 2.65 6.88
CA SER A 229 17.71 2.49 5.44
C SER A 229 18.86 3.38 5.02
N SER A 230 19.71 2.91 4.10
CA SER A 230 20.84 3.69 3.56
C SER A 230 21.12 3.33 2.11
N ILE A 231 21.83 4.20 1.39
CA ILE A 231 22.39 3.86 0.08
C ILE A 231 23.81 3.37 0.28
N ILE A 232 24.10 2.18 -0.23
CA ILE A 232 25.43 1.55 -0.20
C ILE A 232 25.91 1.30 -1.64
N VAL A 233 27.23 1.12 -1.80
CA VAL A 233 27.82 0.77 -3.11
C VAL A 233 28.33 -0.67 -3.05
N ILE A 234 27.79 -1.52 -3.92
CA ILE A 234 28.24 -2.90 -4.12
C ILE A 234 28.66 -3.03 -5.59
N ASN A 235 29.92 -3.40 -5.83
CA ASN A 235 30.48 -3.59 -7.18
C ASN A 235 30.24 -2.40 -8.13
N GLY A 236 30.41 -1.18 -7.61
CA GLY A 236 30.25 0.06 -8.38
C GLY A 236 28.80 0.43 -8.70
N LYS A 237 27.82 -0.27 -8.13
CA LYS A 237 26.39 0.06 -8.24
C LYS A 237 25.81 0.44 -6.88
N GLU A 238 25.04 1.50 -6.87
CA GLU A 238 24.27 1.89 -5.69
C GLU A 238 23.10 0.94 -5.45
N LYS A 239 22.87 0.59 -4.19
CA LYS A 239 21.72 -0.20 -3.73
C LYS A 239 21.17 0.41 -2.45
N ILE A 240 19.89 0.21 -2.21
CA ILE A 240 19.22 0.59 -0.95
C ILE A 240 19.38 -0.57 0.03
N LYS A 241 20.18 -0.39 1.08
CA LYS A 241 20.23 -1.31 2.22
C LYS A 241 19.08 -0.98 3.16
N VAL A 242 18.23 -1.95 3.47
CA VAL A 242 17.15 -1.87 4.46
C VAL A 242 17.53 -2.75 5.63
N GLU A 243 17.72 -2.15 6.79
CA GLU A 243 18.02 -2.87 8.04
C GLU A 243 16.70 -3.06 8.80
N ALA A 244 16.39 -4.31 9.15
CA ALA A 244 15.14 -4.66 9.79
C ALA A 244 15.30 -5.73 10.86
N GLU A 245 14.33 -5.84 11.76
CA GLU A 245 14.22 -6.90 12.76
C GLU A 245 12.98 -7.76 12.49
N LEU A 246 13.14 -9.07 12.62
CA LEU A 246 12.01 -10.01 12.59
C LEU A 246 11.25 -9.94 13.91
N ILE A 247 9.93 -9.75 13.84
CA ILE A 247 9.05 -9.63 15.00
C ILE A 247 7.75 -10.41 14.81
N ASP A 248 6.98 -10.57 15.88
CA ASP A 248 5.66 -11.20 15.82
C ASP A 248 4.70 -10.38 14.93
N LYS A 249 3.99 -11.06 14.02
CA LYS A 249 3.01 -10.45 13.11
C LYS A 249 1.93 -9.64 13.86
N ASN A 250 1.52 -10.07 15.05
CA ASN A 250 0.51 -9.38 15.84
C ASN A 250 0.98 -8.01 16.34
N LEU A 251 2.29 -7.81 16.57
CA LEU A 251 2.82 -6.50 16.94
C LEU A 251 2.65 -5.49 15.80
N ILE A 252 2.82 -5.94 14.55
CA ILE A 252 2.56 -5.10 13.37
C ILE A 252 1.06 -4.84 13.19
N LYS A 253 0.20 -5.87 13.33
CA LYS A 253 -1.26 -5.69 13.29
C LYS A 253 -1.73 -4.66 14.31
N ASN A 254 -1.27 -4.75 15.57
CA ASN A 254 -1.61 -3.78 16.62
C ASN A 254 -1.13 -2.36 16.27
N LYS A 255 0.01 -2.24 15.57
CA LYS A 255 0.55 -0.95 15.15
C LYS A 255 -0.28 -0.31 14.03
N ILE A 256 -0.79 -1.12 13.09
CA ILE A 256 -1.72 -0.70 12.05
C ILE A 256 -3.05 -0.29 12.69
N GLN A 257 -3.61 -1.11 13.59
CA GLN A 257 -4.84 -0.78 14.32
C GLN A 257 -4.71 0.54 15.07
N THR A 258 -3.61 0.75 15.80
CA THR A 258 -3.36 2.02 16.51
C THR A 258 -3.31 3.22 15.55
N LYS A 259 -2.84 3.02 14.31
CA LYS A 259 -2.81 4.06 13.28
C LYS A 259 -4.19 4.33 12.70
N GLU A 260 -4.96 3.27 12.44
CA GLU A 260 -6.36 3.35 12.01
C GLU A 260 -7.23 4.07 13.06
N ASP A 261 -7.12 3.72 14.34
CA ASP A 261 -7.86 4.36 15.43
C ASP A 261 -7.55 5.86 15.48
N ARG A 262 -6.27 6.24 15.35
CA ARG A 262 -5.84 7.65 15.32
C ARG A 262 -6.37 8.39 14.11
N LEU A 263 -6.46 7.74 12.95
CA LEU A 263 -7.02 8.34 11.74
C LEU A 263 -8.51 8.57 11.91
N ASN A 264 -9.25 7.60 12.45
CA ASN A 264 -10.67 7.75 12.78
C ASN A 264 -10.90 8.91 13.76
N ASP A 265 -10.11 8.99 14.83
CA ASP A 265 -10.16 10.11 15.80
C ASP A 265 -9.87 11.46 15.15
N TYR A 266 -8.87 11.51 14.28
CA TYR A 266 -8.46 12.73 13.58
C TYR A 266 -9.54 13.21 12.61
N PHE A 267 -10.05 12.30 11.79
CA PHE A 267 -11.05 12.56 10.78
C PHE A 267 -12.34 13.09 11.43
N ARG A 268 -12.78 12.44 12.51
CA ARG A 268 -13.89 12.89 13.35
C ARG A 268 -13.69 14.32 13.88
N LYS A 269 -12.53 14.61 14.48
CA LYS A 269 -12.23 15.95 15.01
C LYS A 269 -12.22 17.04 13.95
N ILE A 270 -11.72 16.74 12.75
CA ILE A 270 -11.72 17.71 11.65
C ILE A 270 -13.15 18.01 11.22
N ILE A 271 -13.93 16.96 11.00
CA ILE A 271 -15.31 17.10 10.58
C ILE A 271 -16.11 17.87 11.64
N GLU A 272 -15.97 17.55 12.92
CA GLU A 272 -16.67 18.24 14.01
C GLU A 272 -16.24 19.71 14.20
N LYS A 273 -14.99 20.05 13.91
CA LYS A 273 -14.47 21.42 14.10
C LYS A 273 -14.98 22.38 13.04
N ASP A 274 -15.05 21.93 11.79
CA ASP A 274 -15.26 22.79 10.63
C ASP A 274 -16.71 22.72 10.09
N THR A 275 -17.61 22.00 10.78
CA THR A 275 -19.03 21.91 10.42
C THR A 275 -19.88 23.00 11.07
N SER A 276 -20.85 23.50 10.32
CA SER A 276 -21.81 24.51 10.80
C SER A 276 -23.00 23.91 11.57
N ILE A 277 -23.05 22.57 11.63
CA ILE A 277 -24.10 21.77 12.26
C ILE A 277 -23.74 21.59 13.74
N HIS A 278 -24.19 22.51 14.61
CA HIS A 278 -23.96 22.38 16.05
C HIS A 278 -24.83 21.28 16.69
N ARG A 279 -24.16 20.26 17.26
CA ARG A 279 -24.46 19.57 18.54
C ARG A 279 -25.63 18.58 18.68
N GLU A 280 -26.34 18.17 17.63
CA GLU A 280 -27.32 17.07 17.78
C GLU A 280 -26.83 15.70 17.28
N ASN A 281 -25.81 15.66 16.41
CA ASN A 281 -25.26 14.43 15.82
C ASN A 281 -23.74 14.39 15.99
N GLU A 282 -23.23 14.22 17.21
CA GLU A 282 -21.85 13.75 17.35
C GLU A 282 -21.78 12.37 16.66
N ILE A 283 -20.84 12.18 15.74
CA ILE A 283 -20.60 10.84 15.20
C ILE A 283 -20.36 9.95 16.43
N PRO A 284 -21.05 8.81 16.59
CA PRO A 284 -20.83 7.96 17.75
C PRO A 284 -19.41 7.41 17.75
N THR A 285 -18.71 7.39 18.89
CA THR A 285 -17.31 6.95 18.99
C THR A 285 -17.08 5.53 18.48
N GLU A 286 -18.11 4.70 18.51
CA GLU A 286 -18.17 3.34 17.99
C GLU A 286 -18.25 3.27 16.45
N THR A 287 -18.62 4.36 15.77
CA THR A 287 -18.61 4.43 14.31
C THR A 287 -17.17 4.40 13.82
N LYS A 288 -16.83 3.37 13.06
CA LYS A 288 -15.54 3.23 12.39
C LYS A 288 -15.72 3.72 10.96
N LEU A 289 -15.22 4.93 10.67
CA LEU A 289 -15.33 5.56 9.36
C LEU A 289 -14.28 5.02 8.40
N ILE A 290 -13.09 4.74 8.91
CA ILE A 290 -11.92 4.32 8.13
C ILE A 290 -11.52 2.91 8.54
N GLU A 291 -11.32 2.04 7.55
CA GLU A 291 -10.73 0.72 7.69
C GLU A 291 -9.46 0.61 6.84
N LEU A 292 -8.37 0.13 7.45
CA LEU A 292 -7.08 -0.10 6.79
C LEU A 292 -6.80 -1.60 6.71
N VAL A 293 -6.81 -2.12 5.48
CA VAL A 293 -6.59 -3.54 5.23
C VAL A 293 -5.29 -3.72 4.47
N THR A 294 -4.23 -4.18 5.15
CA THR A 294 -2.93 -4.39 4.51
C THR A 294 -2.24 -5.62 5.07
N ASN A 295 -1.67 -6.41 4.16
CA ASN A 295 -0.85 -7.57 4.49
C ASN A 295 0.50 -7.54 3.75
N SER A 296 0.84 -6.45 3.07
CA SER A 296 2.05 -6.36 2.26
C SER A 296 3.34 -6.23 3.10
N LEU A 297 4.47 -6.45 2.43
CA LEU A 297 5.79 -6.19 3.03
C LEU A 297 5.98 -4.71 3.37
N ASN A 298 5.39 -3.82 2.57
CA ASN A 298 5.48 -2.37 2.71
C ASN A 298 4.25 -1.76 3.40
N ALA A 299 3.51 -2.49 4.24
CA ALA A 299 2.27 -2.04 4.88
C ALA A 299 2.31 -0.60 5.45
N SER A 300 3.43 -0.19 6.05
CA SER A 300 3.59 1.17 6.55
C SER A 300 3.51 2.27 5.49
N PHE A 301 3.92 1.94 4.27
CA PHE A 301 3.83 2.81 3.09
C PHE A 301 2.36 3.02 2.71
N THR A 302 1.58 1.94 2.63
CA THR A 302 0.13 1.95 2.39
C THR A 302 -0.60 2.76 3.46
N VAL A 303 -0.29 2.53 4.74
CA VAL A 303 -0.87 3.29 5.87
C VAL A 303 -0.56 4.79 5.76
N ASN A 304 0.66 5.17 5.38
CA ASN A 304 1.03 6.58 5.24
C ASN A 304 0.39 7.23 3.99
N ARG A 305 0.24 6.48 2.89
CA ARG A 305 -0.53 6.93 1.71
C ARG A 305 -1.98 7.18 2.09
N ALA A 306 -2.62 6.24 2.80
CA ALA A 306 -3.98 6.38 3.31
C ALA A 306 -4.15 7.66 4.15
N GLU A 307 -3.22 7.93 5.08
CA GLU A 307 -3.21 9.15 5.88
C GLU A 307 -3.17 10.42 5.00
N THR A 308 -2.36 10.41 3.94
CA THR A 308 -2.25 11.54 2.98
C THR A 308 -3.52 11.72 2.14
N LEU A 309 -4.13 10.62 1.69
CA LEU A 309 -5.35 10.63 0.90
C LEU A 309 -6.52 11.19 1.70
N LEU A 310 -6.74 10.67 2.90
CA LEU A 310 -7.82 11.11 3.78
C LEU A 310 -7.64 12.57 4.19
N HIS A 311 -6.42 13.01 4.47
CA HIS A 311 -6.13 14.42 4.71
C HIS A 311 -6.52 15.30 3.51
N THR A 312 -6.13 14.88 2.31
CA THR A 312 -6.45 15.61 1.07
C THR A 312 -7.96 15.68 0.85
N LEU A 313 -8.71 14.60 1.11
CA LEU A 313 -10.17 14.59 1.03
C LEU A 313 -10.78 15.65 1.96
N THR A 314 -10.37 15.68 3.24
CA THR A 314 -10.88 16.66 4.22
C THR A 314 -10.56 18.12 3.90
N GLN A 315 -9.47 18.37 3.16
CA GLN A 315 -9.07 19.73 2.80
C GLN A 315 -9.80 20.30 1.60
N ASN A 316 -10.36 19.43 0.75
CA ASN A 316 -10.94 19.85 -0.53
C ASN A 316 -12.46 19.69 -0.59
N ILE A 317 -13.04 18.78 0.21
CA ILE A 317 -14.50 18.62 0.32
C ILE A 317 -15.04 19.51 1.44
N PRO A 318 -16.11 20.29 1.22
CA PRO A 318 -16.76 21.06 2.28
C PRO A 318 -17.13 20.16 3.46
N SER A 319 -16.78 20.55 4.69
CA SER A 319 -16.94 19.70 5.87
C SER A 319 -18.38 19.27 6.12
N ASP A 320 -19.36 20.13 5.86
CA ASP A 320 -20.79 19.79 5.98
C ASP A 320 -21.23 18.73 4.95
N LEU A 321 -20.69 18.79 3.72
CA LEU A 321 -20.94 17.77 2.70
C LEU A 321 -20.29 16.44 3.11
N LEU A 322 -19.01 16.50 3.50
CA LEU A 322 -18.26 15.33 3.93
C LEU A 322 -18.97 14.61 5.08
N LEU A 323 -19.36 15.35 6.13
CA LEU A 323 -20.08 14.80 7.28
C LEU A 323 -21.37 14.11 6.88
N LYS A 324 -22.27 14.80 6.16
CA LYS A 324 -23.59 14.26 5.83
C LYS A 324 -23.53 13.05 4.92
N THR A 325 -22.53 12.97 4.04
CA THR A 325 -22.33 11.78 3.22
C THR A 325 -21.89 10.62 4.09
N LEU A 326 -20.85 10.81 4.92
CA LEU A 326 -20.31 9.76 5.78
C LEU A 326 -21.31 9.23 6.82
N GLU A 327 -22.19 10.10 7.35
CA GLU A 327 -23.28 9.69 8.26
C GLU A 327 -24.26 8.70 7.61
N GLN A 328 -24.39 8.74 6.28
CA GLN A 328 -25.27 7.86 5.50
C GLN A 328 -24.56 6.65 4.92
N MET A 329 -23.22 6.62 4.98
CA MET A 329 -22.39 5.50 4.58
C MET A 329 -22.35 4.40 5.65
N ASN A 330 -21.65 3.31 5.36
CA ASN A 330 -21.48 2.18 6.27
C ASN A 330 -20.82 2.62 7.60
N HIS A 331 -21.55 2.45 8.71
CA HIS A 331 -21.09 2.83 10.05
C HIS A 331 -19.92 1.97 10.61
N ARG A 332 -19.58 0.86 9.93
CA ARG A 332 -18.47 -0.03 10.31
C ARG A 332 -17.20 0.22 9.50
N ALA A 333 -17.34 0.74 8.29
CA ALA A 333 -16.24 1.12 7.40
C ALA A 333 -16.84 1.94 6.25
N ALA A 334 -16.88 3.26 6.39
CA ALA A 334 -17.35 4.11 5.29
C ALA A 334 -16.33 4.14 4.15
N ILE A 335 -15.04 4.17 4.49
CA ILE A 335 -13.92 4.18 3.57
C ILE A 335 -12.94 3.06 3.97
N THR A 336 -12.74 2.10 3.09
CA THR A 336 -11.72 1.06 3.21
C THR A 336 -10.56 1.36 2.28
N ILE A 337 -9.34 1.39 2.81
CA ILE A 337 -8.11 1.56 2.01
C ILE A 337 -7.26 0.30 2.15
N THR A 338 -6.88 -0.28 1.02
CA THR A 338 -6.15 -1.53 0.98
C THR A 338 -4.97 -1.55 0.01
N ASP A 339 -4.07 -2.51 0.19
CA ASP A 339 -3.11 -2.96 -0.82
C ASP A 339 -3.20 -4.47 -1.09
N SER A 340 -4.27 -5.11 -0.62
CA SER A 340 -4.58 -6.50 -0.92
C SER A 340 -5.27 -6.62 -2.27
N SER A 341 -5.12 -7.78 -2.92
CA SER A 341 -5.91 -8.09 -4.12
C SER A 341 -7.41 -8.14 -3.77
N TRP A 342 -8.28 -7.89 -4.76
CA TRP A 342 -9.73 -7.90 -4.55
C TRP A 342 -10.24 -9.21 -3.97
N GLU A 343 -9.77 -10.36 -4.46
CA GLU A 343 -10.16 -11.68 -3.93
C GLU A 343 -9.75 -11.87 -2.46
N ASN A 344 -8.60 -11.33 -2.06
CA ASN A 344 -8.15 -11.42 -0.67
C ASN A 344 -8.95 -10.49 0.21
N LEU A 345 -9.25 -9.28 -0.27
CA LEU A 345 -10.06 -8.32 0.46
C LEU A 345 -11.46 -8.87 0.74
N GLU A 346 -12.11 -9.48 -0.26
CA GLU A 346 -13.40 -10.17 -0.09
C GLU A 346 -13.35 -11.17 1.07
N SER A 347 -12.28 -11.98 1.11
CA SER A 347 -12.03 -12.94 2.18
C SER A 347 -11.87 -12.25 3.55
N GLU A 348 -11.05 -11.21 3.63
CA GLU A 348 -10.74 -10.52 4.89
C GLU A 348 -11.96 -9.79 5.45
N LEU A 349 -12.77 -9.20 4.58
CA LEU A 349 -14.00 -8.51 4.97
C LEU A 349 -15.19 -9.47 5.11
N GLY A 350 -15.10 -10.70 4.60
CA GLY A 350 -16.21 -11.64 4.55
C GLY A 350 -17.35 -11.17 3.65
N GLN A 351 -17.01 -10.43 2.59
CA GLN A 351 -17.93 -9.82 1.64
C GLN A 351 -17.63 -10.32 0.22
N SER A 352 -18.61 -10.29 -0.67
CA SER A 352 -18.38 -10.54 -2.09
C SER A 352 -18.80 -9.32 -2.87
N PHE A 353 -17.91 -8.88 -3.74
CA PHE A 353 -18.09 -7.75 -4.63
C PHE A 353 -18.46 -8.31 -6.01
N SER A 354 -19.76 -8.45 -6.27
CA SER A 354 -20.24 -8.86 -7.58
C SER A 354 -19.83 -7.83 -8.64
N ASP A 355 -19.38 -8.31 -9.80
CA ASP A 355 -19.12 -7.51 -11.01
C ASP A 355 -17.91 -6.56 -10.97
N LEU A 356 -17.02 -6.67 -9.97
CA LEU A 356 -15.75 -5.93 -9.99
C LEU A 356 -14.82 -6.40 -11.10
N ASN A 357 -14.32 -5.45 -11.88
CA ASN A 357 -13.17 -5.66 -12.75
C ASN A 357 -11.93 -5.87 -11.88
N GLU A 358 -11.13 -6.91 -12.13
CA GLU A 358 -9.88 -7.19 -11.40
C GLU A 358 -8.90 -6.00 -11.41
N ASN A 359 -9.02 -5.09 -12.38
CA ASN A 359 -8.20 -3.89 -12.51
C ASN A 359 -8.89 -2.60 -12.01
N ALA A 360 -10.08 -2.69 -11.40
CA ALA A 360 -10.75 -1.54 -10.81
C ALA A 360 -9.86 -0.95 -9.73
N LEU A 361 -9.56 0.36 -9.81
CA LEU A 361 -8.70 1.09 -8.87
C LEU A 361 -9.37 1.31 -7.51
N ALA A 362 -10.67 1.57 -7.57
CA ALA A 362 -11.56 1.76 -6.44
C ALA A 362 -13.00 1.52 -6.91
N PHE A 363 -13.95 1.52 -5.97
CA PHE A 363 -15.37 1.58 -6.26
C PHE A 363 -16.15 2.05 -5.03
N TYR A 364 -17.33 2.60 -5.26
CA TYR A 364 -18.38 2.77 -4.26
C TYR A 364 -19.44 1.66 -4.40
N ASP A 365 -19.66 0.90 -3.33
CA ASP A 365 -20.70 -0.12 -3.29
C ASP A 365 -22.02 0.48 -2.80
N HIS A 366 -22.98 0.69 -3.70
CA HIS A 366 -24.32 1.22 -3.36
C HIS A 366 -25.09 0.34 -2.36
N LYS A 367 -24.78 -0.96 -2.26
CA LYS A 367 -25.49 -1.88 -1.36
C LYS A 367 -24.99 -1.78 0.07
N THR A 368 -23.67 -1.83 0.26
CA THR A 368 -23.05 -1.71 1.59
C THR A 368 -22.86 -0.26 2.00
N LYS A 369 -22.86 0.67 1.04
CA LYS A 369 -22.56 2.09 1.18
C LYS A 369 -21.14 2.33 1.67
N GLU A 370 -20.22 1.55 1.11
CA GLU A 370 -18.80 1.54 1.44
C GLU A 370 -17.99 1.94 0.21
N LEU A 371 -17.02 2.84 0.40
CA LEU A 371 -16.05 3.23 -0.61
C LEU A 371 -14.77 2.44 -0.37
N ILE A 372 -14.28 1.74 -1.39
CA ILE A 372 -13.05 0.94 -1.27
C ILE A 372 -11.99 1.41 -2.26
N VAL A 373 -10.80 1.77 -1.78
CA VAL A 373 -9.64 2.19 -2.60
C VAL A 373 -8.52 1.17 -2.49
N ASN A 374 -8.04 0.66 -3.64
CA ASN A 374 -6.94 -0.29 -3.69
C ASN A 374 -5.64 0.38 -4.19
N LEU A 375 -4.70 0.60 -3.29
CA LEU A 375 -3.43 1.25 -3.56
C LEU A 375 -2.39 0.34 -4.24
N SER A 376 -2.62 -0.98 -4.29
CA SER A 376 -1.70 -1.93 -4.95
C SER A 376 -1.65 -1.77 -6.47
N ILE A 377 -2.65 -1.11 -7.05
CA ILE A 377 -2.80 -0.87 -8.48
C ILE A 377 -2.64 0.61 -8.85
N HIS A 378 -2.41 1.48 -7.87
CA HIS A 378 -2.07 2.88 -8.07
C HIS A 378 -0.56 3.13 -8.03
N ASP A 379 -0.02 3.61 -9.14
CA ASP A 379 1.30 4.23 -9.18
C ASP A 379 1.35 5.43 -8.22
N HIS A 380 2.35 5.44 -7.34
CA HIS A 380 2.59 6.52 -6.42
C HIS A 380 3.44 7.58 -7.09
N GLU A 381 2.79 8.69 -7.41
CA GLU A 381 3.41 9.84 -8.03
C GLU A 381 4.11 10.73 -7.01
N ILE A 382 5.42 10.97 -7.19
CA ILE A 382 6.21 11.86 -6.33
C ILE A 382 5.66 13.29 -6.35
N ASN A 383 5.00 13.67 -7.46
CA ASN A 383 4.25 14.92 -7.57
C ASN A 383 2.84 14.62 -8.07
N PRO A 384 1.84 14.50 -7.17
CA PRO A 384 0.45 14.24 -7.56
C PRO A 384 -0.22 15.46 -8.23
N PHE A 385 0.41 16.64 -8.21
CA PHE A 385 -0.14 17.88 -8.77
C PHE A 385 0.64 18.35 -10.00
N LYS A 386 1.00 17.41 -10.88
CA LYS A 386 1.66 17.73 -12.16
C LYS A 386 0.80 18.70 -12.96
N LEU A 387 1.49 19.68 -13.59
CA LEU A 387 0.86 20.58 -14.53
C LEU A 387 0.37 19.78 -15.73
N ILE A 388 -0.88 19.99 -16.12
CA ILE A 388 -1.45 19.42 -17.34
C ILE A 388 -1.40 20.45 -18.46
N ARG A 389 -1.20 19.97 -19.69
CA ARG A 389 -1.40 20.76 -20.89
C ARG A 389 -2.85 20.59 -21.36
N ASP A 390 -3.38 21.61 -22.01
CA ASP A 390 -4.78 21.67 -22.46
C ASP A 390 -5.16 20.52 -23.43
N ASP A 391 -4.17 19.89 -24.08
CA ASP A 391 -4.34 18.80 -25.05
C ASP A 391 -4.06 17.40 -24.50
N HIS A 392 -3.69 17.27 -23.21
CA HIS A 392 -3.40 15.98 -22.57
C HIS A 392 -4.47 15.64 -21.54
N SER A 393 -4.75 14.35 -21.31
CA SER A 393 -5.60 13.94 -20.19
C SER A 393 -4.93 14.22 -18.84
N ALA A 394 -5.75 14.35 -17.80
CA ALA A 394 -5.28 14.34 -16.43
C ALA A 394 -4.59 13.02 -16.10
N PHE A 395 -3.73 13.05 -15.09
CA PHE A 395 -3.09 11.83 -14.60
C PHE A 395 -4.06 11.12 -13.64
N ASP A 396 -4.17 9.81 -13.78
CA ASP A 396 -4.90 8.99 -12.83
C ASP A 396 -4.11 8.95 -11.52
N THR A 397 -4.67 9.55 -10.47
CA THR A 397 -4.04 9.61 -9.14
C THR A 397 -4.97 9.00 -8.12
N ASP A 398 -4.41 8.38 -7.09
CA ASP A 398 -5.15 7.85 -5.94
C ASP A 398 -6.02 8.91 -5.25
N VAL A 399 -5.57 10.17 -5.24
CA VAL A 399 -6.39 11.32 -4.80
C VAL A 399 -7.62 11.53 -5.66
N GLN A 400 -7.45 11.60 -6.99
CA GLN A 400 -8.57 11.86 -7.90
C GLN A 400 -9.57 10.72 -7.86
N THR A 401 -9.09 9.47 -7.81
CA THR A 401 -9.91 8.26 -7.66
C THR A 401 -10.71 8.29 -6.36
N LEU A 402 -10.09 8.59 -5.21
CA LEU A 402 -10.82 8.69 -3.94
C LEU A 402 -11.96 9.73 -4.01
N ILE A 403 -11.70 10.90 -4.59
CA ILE A 403 -12.73 11.95 -4.69
C ILE A 403 -13.81 11.57 -5.71
N HIS A 404 -13.45 10.87 -6.78
CA HIS A 404 -14.39 10.33 -7.78
C HIS A 404 -15.37 9.36 -7.12
N GLU A 405 -14.88 8.35 -6.42
CA GLU A 405 -15.76 7.40 -5.72
C GLU A 405 -16.60 8.08 -4.62
N PHE A 406 -16.03 9.09 -3.97
CA PHE A 406 -16.81 9.90 -3.02
C PHE A 406 -17.91 10.71 -3.73
N GLY A 407 -17.71 11.06 -5.00
CA GLY A 407 -18.72 11.65 -5.87
C GLY A 407 -19.91 10.72 -6.10
N HIS A 408 -19.67 9.43 -6.38
CA HIS A 408 -20.73 8.42 -6.46
C HIS A 408 -21.54 8.35 -5.16
N ALA A 409 -20.87 8.33 -4.01
CA ALA A 409 -21.55 8.36 -2.71
C ALA A 409 -22.39 9.64 -2.49
N VAL A 410 -21.94 10.80 -2.96
CA VAL A 410 -22.69 12.06 -2.89
C VAL A 410 -23.91 12.03 -3.81
N ASP A 411 -23.77 11.49 -5.03
CA ASP A 411 -24.88 11.38 -5.96
C ASP A 411 -26.03 10.54 -5.38
N ASP A 412 -25.71 9.32 -4.94
CA ASP A 412 -26.62 8.36 -4.32
C ASP A 412 -27.23 8.93 -3.02
N LEU A 413 -26.40 9.29 -2.04
CA LEU A 413 -26.87 9.52 -0.66
C LEU A 413 -27.32 10.96 -0.38
N ILE A 414 -26.85 11.94 -1.14
CA ILE A 414 -27.11 13.37 -0.85
C ILE A 414 -28.04 13.97 -1.88
N LEU A 415 -27.80 13.65 -3.15
CA LEU A 415 -28.50 14.25 -4.28
C LEU A 415 -29.62 13.36 -4.85
N ASN A 416 -29.79 12.15 -4.31
CA ASN A 416 -30.82 11.18 -4.68
C ASN A 416 -30.72 10.78 -6.16
N ASP A 417 -29.57 10.24 -6.56
CA ASP A 417 -29.28 9.79 -7.93
C ASP A 417 -29.51 10.91 -8.96
N LEU A 418 -28.93 12.08 -8.70
CA LEU A 418 -29.08 13.26 -9.57
C LEU A 418 -28.59 12.96 -10.98
N SER A 419 -27.53 12.15 -11.12
CA SER A 419 -27.01 11.70 -12.41
C SER A 419 -28.05 10.96 -13.26
N GLN A 420 -29.02 10.28 -12.64
CA GLN A 420 -30.06 9.49 -13.32
C GLN A 420 -31.28 10.31 -13.74
N THR A 421 -31.31 11.61 -13.39
CA THR A 421 -32.41 12.49 -13.76
C THR A 421 -32.37 12.83 -15.26
N SER A 422 -33.54 13.07 -15.86
CA SER A 422 -33.61 13.48 -17.27
C SER A 422 -32.88 14.81 -17.53
N GLU A 423 -32.89 15.73 -16.57
CA GLU A 423 -32.20 17.01 -16.67
C GLU A 423 -30.67 16.82 -16.72
N PHE A 424 -30.12 15.94 -15.87
CA PHE A 424 -28.69 15.65 -15.91
C PHE A 424 -28.30 14.86 -17.17
N MET A 425 -29.15 13.94 -17.63
CA MET A 425 -28.92 13.21 -18.88
C MET A 425 -28.83 14.16 -20.09
N ASP A 426 -29.67 15.20 -20.15
CA ASP A 426 -29.59 16.22 -21.20
C ASP A 426 -28.26 16.99 -21.14
N LEU A 427 -27.79 17.34 -19.93
CA LEU A 427 -26.48 17.98 -19.73
C LEU A 427 -25.32 17.08 -20.17
N TYR A 428 -25.35 15.80 -19.78
CA TYR A 428 -24.35 14.81 -20.19
C TYR A 428 -24.28 14.70 -21.72
N GLN A 429 -25.43 14.56 -22.41
CA GLN A 429 -25.43 14.47 -23.88
C GLN A 429 -24.92 15.76 -24.55
N GLU A 430 -25.19 16.93 -23.95
CA GLU A 430 -24.72 18.21 -24.46
C GLU A 430 -23.21 18.41 -24.28
N GLU A 431 -22.66 18.10 -23.11
CA GLU A 431 -21.28 18.49 -22.74
C GLU A 431 -20.25 17.37 -22.88
N LYS A 432 -20.63 16.08 -22.92
CA LYS A 432 -19.68 14.96 -22.97
C LYS A 432 -18.72 15.02 -24.17
N GLY A 433 -19.15 15.59 -25.30
CA GLY A 433 -18.32 15.74 -26.50
C GLY A 433 -17.19 16.76 -26.35
N ASN A 434 -17.24 17.61 -25.32
CA ASN A 434 -16.22 18.61 -25.04
C ASN A 434 -15.10 18.08 -24.14
N ILE A 435 -15.31 16.93 -23.49
CA ILE A 435 -14.40 16.39 -22.48
C ILE A 435 -13.11 15.90 -23.13
N LYS A 436 -12.00 16.41 -22.60
CA LYS A 436 -10.62 16.01 -22.95
C LYS A 436 -9.79 15.71 -21.72
N ILE A 437 -10.20 16.21 -20.55
CA ILE A 437 -9.49 15.97 -19.31
C ILE A 437 -9.43 14.48 -18.96
N GLU A 438 -10.48 13.71 -19.28
CA GLU A 438 -10.55 12.28 -18.99
C GLU A 438 -11.55 11.61 -19.94
N GLN A 439 -11.13 10.58 -20.68
CA GLN A 439 -12.05 9.89 -21.58
C GLN A 439 -13.06 9.01 -20.83
N TYR A 440 -12.65 8.42 -19.70
CA TYR A 440 -13.49 7.56 -18.87
C TYR A 440 -14.78 8.26 -18.44
N MET A 441 -14.70 9.52 -18.06
CA MET A 441 -15.82 10.43 -17.76
C MET A 441 -16.96 10.41 -18.81
N THR A 442 -16.70 9.97 -20.05
CA THR A 442 -17.72 9.95 -21.12
C THR A 442 -18.48 8.62 -21.26
N SER A 443 -18.17 7.60 -20.43
CA SER A 443 -18.78 6.25 -20.50
C SER A 443 -20.29 6.29 -20.36
N ASP A 444 -20.79 6.96 -19.32
CA ASP A 444 -22.21 7.14 -19.01
C ASP A 444 -22.43 8.37 -18.12
N GLN A 445 -23.68 8.65 -17.76
CA GLN A 445 -24.05 9.82 -16.98
C GLN A 445 -23.59 9.77 -15.50
N GLU A 446 -23.44 8.57 -14.93
CA GLU A 446 -23.05 8.40 -13.53
C GLU A 446 -21.55 8.70 -13.38
N GLU A 447 -20.74 8.11 -14.26
CA GLU A 447 -19.31 8.40 -14.33
C GLU A 447 -19.02 9.85 -14.73
N PHE A 448 -19.87 10.42 -15.59
CA PHE A 448 -19.77 11.84 -15.93
C PHE A 448 -20.02 12.74 -14.70
N PHE A 449 -20.99 12.39 -13.86
CA PHE A 449 -21.23 13.09 -12.60
C PHE A 449 -20.02 12.95 -11.65
N ALA A 450 -19.56 11.73 -11.39
CA ALA A 450 -18.49 11.47 -10.43
C ALA A 450 -17.15 12.08 -10.85
N SER A 451 -16.79 12.01 -12.13
CA SER A 451 -15.61 12.71 -12.67
C SER A 451 -15.78 14.23 -12.61
N ALA A 452 -16.95 14.79 -12.96
CA ALA A 452 -17.18 16.23 -12.80
C ALA A 452 -17.03 16.67 -11.34
N PHE A 453 -17.65 15.95 -10.41
CA PHE A 453 -17.58 16.18 -8.98
C PHE A 453 -16.12 16.18 -8.50
N SER A 454 -15.36 15.15 -8.87
CA SER A 454 -13.98 15.02 -8.44
C SER A 454 -13.07 16.12 -8.98
N TYR A 455 -13.34 16.65 -10.18
CA TYR A 455 -12.59 17.79 -10.70
C TYR A 455 -13.02 19.13 -10.08
N ILE A 456 -14.29 19.29 -9.69
CA ILE A 456 -14.75 20.47 -8.95
C ILE A 456 -14.00 20.61 -7.62
N PHE A 457 -13.78 19.49 -6.94
CA PHE A 457 -13.10 19.43 -5.64
C PHE A 457 -11.66 18.91 -5.72
N SER A 458 -11.04 18.94 -6.90
CA SER A 458 -9.64 18.51 -7.04
C SER A 458 -8.70 19.48 -6.33
N PRO A 459 -7.69 19.02 -5.57
CA PRO A 459 -6.61 19.89 -5.06
C PRO A 459 -5.80 20.56 -6.19
N ASN A 460 -5.88 20.04 -7.42
CA ASN A 460 -5.23 20.64 -8.56
C ASN A 460 -6.13 21.74 -9.17
N THR A 461 -5.78 23.00 -8.92
CA THR A 461 -6.53 24.16 -9.45
C THR A 461 -6.62 24.19 -10.98
N GLN A 462 -5.67 23.58 -11.70
CA GLN A 462 -5.78 23.46 -13.16
C GLN A 462 -6.91 22.51 -13.58
N TYR A 463 -7.13 21.43 -12.81
CA TYR A 463 -8.20 20.47 -13.08
C TYR A 463 -9.55 21.14 -12.85
N GLN A 464 -9.68 21.89 -11.75
CA GLN A 464 -10.87 22.71 -11.47
C GLN A 464 -11.17 23.73 -12.58
N MET A 465 -10.15 24.41 -13.11
CA MET A 465 -10.34 25.37 -14.20
C MET A 465 -10.75 24.68 -15.49
N ARG A 466 -10.15 23.53 -15.80
CA ARG A 466 -10.41 22.80 -17.04
C ARG A 466 -11.80 22.20 -17.07
N ILE A 467 -12.27 21.58 -15.99
CA ILE A 467 -13.64 21.06 -15.96
C ILE A 467 -14.69 22.18 -16.10
N LYS A 468 -14.42 23.37 -15.54
CA LYS A 468 -15.27 24.57 -15.72
C LYS A 468 -15.30 25.08 -17.16
N GLN A 469 -14.28 24.77 -17.97
CA GLN A 469 -14.23 25.13 -19.38
C GLN A 469 -14.88 24.07 -20.27
N GLU A 470 -14.66 22.79 -19.97
CA GLU A 470 -15.15 21.66 -20.77
C GLU A 470 -16.63 21.34 -20.51
N ALA A 471 -17.08 21.44 -19.26
CA ALA A 471 -18.46 21.14 -18.84
C ALA A 471 -19.04 22.22 -17.90
N PRO A 472 -19.11 23.50 -18.33
CA PRO A 472 -19.54 24.62 -17.49
C PRO A 472 -20.95 24.45 -16.91
N LYS A 473 -21.90 23.88 -17.67
CA LYS A 473 -23.29 23.72 -17.20
C LYS A 473 -23.38 22.63 -16.16
N THR A 474 -22.71 21.51 -16.37
CA THR A 474 -22.62 20.40 -15.41
C THR A 474 -22.01 20.87 -14.10
N VAL A 475 -20.90 21.63 -14.15
CA VAL A 475 -20.29 22.21 -12.95
C VAL A 475 -21.27 23.12 -12.20
N ALA A 476 -21.94 24.02 -12.90
CA ALA A 476 -22.92 24.92 -12.30
C ALA A 476 -24.10 24.15 -11.69
N PHE A 477 -24.55 23.09 -12.35
CA PHE A 477 -25.66 22.25 -11.93
C PHE A 477 -25.35 21.51 -10.62
N ILE A 478 -24.21 20.83 -10.55
CA ILE A 478 -23.75 20.12 -9.34
C ILE A 478 -23.58 21.10 -8.18
N GLN A 479 -22.92 22.23 -8.40
CA GLN A 479 -22.72 23.24 -7.36
C GLN A 479 -24.04 23.82 -6.84
N LYS A 480 -25.00 24.09 -7.73
CA LYS A 480 -26.34 24.57 -7.36
C LYS A 480 -27.10 23.53 -6.54
N ALA A 481 -27.06 22.26 -6.93
CA ALA A 481 -27.71 21.18 -6.18
C ALA A 481 -27.13 21.08 -4.75
N LEU A 482 -25.82 21.22 -4.58
CA LEU A 482 -25.17 21.24 -3.27
C LEU A 482 -25.50 22.53 -2.47
N GLU A 483 -25.60 23.69 -3.13
CA GLU A 483 -26.02 24.96 -2.50
C GLU A 483 -27.45 24.89 -1.98
N GLU A 484 -28.38 24.31 -2.74
CA GLU A 484 -29.79 24.13 -2.34
C GLU A 484 -29.93 23.22 -1.12
N LYS A 485 -28.99 22.28 -0.93
CA LYS A 485 -28.88 21.42 0.27
C LYS A 485 -28.17 22.12 1.43
N GLY A 486 -27.64 23.33 1.22
CA GLY A 486 -26.83 24.07 2.20
C GLY A 486 -25.45 23.45 2.46
N LEU A 487 -24.96 22.63 1.54
CA LEU A 487 -23.73 21.83 1.67
C LEU A 487 -22.54 22.38 0.88
N TYR A 488 -22.79 23.39 0.05
CA TYR A 488 -21.77 24.15 -0.65
C TYR A 488 -22.04 25.64 -0.48
N LYS A 489 -20.98 26.42 -0.28
CA LYS A 489 -21.02 27.88 -0.26
C LYS A 489 -19.99 28.40 -1.23
N LYS A 490 -20.43 29.30 -2.11
CA LYS A 490 -19.54 30.01 -3.02
C LYS A 490 -18.64 30.96 -2.22
N ASN A 491 -17.34 30.69 -2.21
CA ASN A 491 -16.33 31.58 -1.62
C ASN A 491 -16.18 32.88 -2.41
#